data_AF-A0A8B7E4U9-F1
#
_entry.id   AF-A0A8B7E4U9-F1
#
_cell.length_a   1.000
_cell.length_b   1.000
_cell.length_c   1.000
_cell.angle_alpha   90.00
_cell.angle_beta   90.00
_cell.angle_gamma   90.00
#
_symmetry.space_group_name_H-M   'P 1'
#
loop_
_entity.id
_entity.type
_entity.pdbx_description
1 polymer ?
#
loop_
_entity_poly.entity_id
_entity_poly.type
_entity_poly.pdbx_seq_one_letter_code
_entity_poly.pdbx_strand_id
1 'polypeptide(L)'
;NIIMGQLFAYFKKDQSIIHSQEFKLKFSDSVGVDWKTLGRWLNIEENYLDIIDRDNNNTHAKVYSMLTKWMQISDNPTLEDLKTALKNMKRNDLIRKIDELTMFTNDSASDEFIAKCCGEISYNIGSDWLRWGRHLGLSDSDLDNIGSDNKRFIDVSVNLDFF
;
A
#
# COMPACT_ATOMS: atom_id res chain seq x y z
N ASN A 1 9.31 7.44 -24.29
CA ASN A 1 9.54 6.30 -23.36
C ASN A 1 8.83 6.46 -22.00
N ILE A 2 7.84 7.36 -21.89
CA ILE A 2 7.12 7.65 -20.63
C ILE A 2 6.18 6.49 -20.23
N ILE A 3 5.57 5.82 -21.22
CA ILE A 3 4.67 4.67 -21.01
C ILE A 3 5.41 3.50 -20.33
N MET A 4 6.65 3.22 -20.72
CA MET A 4 7.45 2.15 -20.08
C MET A 4 7.77 2.47 -18.61
N GLY A 5 8.01 3.74 -18.28
CA GLY A 5 8.25 4.17 -16.90
C GLY A 5 7.01 4.06 -16.01
N GLN A 6 5.84 4.46 -16.52
CA GLN A 6 4.56 4.34 -15.79
C GLN A 6 4.16 2.88 -15.59
N LEU A 7 4.32 2.05 -16.61
CA LEU A 7 4.04 0.61 -16.54
C LEU A 7 4.94 -0.07 -15.49
N PHE A 8 6.22 0.28 -15.47
CA PHE A 8 7.19 -0.30 -14.53
C PHE A 8 6.93 0.14 -13.07
N ALA A 9 6.50 1.38 -12.85
CA ALA A 9 6.09 1.86 -11.53
C ALA A 9 4.81 1.17 -11.04
N TYR A 10 3.83 0.96 -11.93
CA TYR A 10 2.62 0.22 -11.63
C TYR A 10 2.92 -1.24 -11.27
N PHE A 11 3.76 -1.94 -12.05
CA PHE A 11 4.19 -3.30 -11.76
C PHE A 11 4.90 -3.44 -10.40
N LYS A 12 5.78 -2.50 -10.04
CA LYS A 12 6.42 -2.49 -8.72
C LYS A 12 5.45 -2.22 -7.58
N LYS A 13 4.42 -1.41 -7.82
CA LYS A 13 3.40 -1.04 -6.82
C LYS A 13 2.44 -2.21 -6.55
N ASP A 14 2.00 -2.92 -7.58
CA ASP A 14 1.16 -4.11 -7.41
C ASP A 14 1.89 -5.23 -6.65
N GLN A 15 3.20 -5.41 -6.91
CA GLN A 15 4.03 -6.31 -6.13
C GLN A 15 4.17 -5.85 -4.66
N SER A 16 4.29 -4.55 -4.37
CA SER A 16 4.41 -4.10 -2.98
C SER A 16 3.10 -4.23 -2.18
N ILE A 17 1.94 -4.09 -2.84
CA ILE A 17 0.63 -4.17 -2.19
C ILE A 17 0.33 -5.58 -1.68
N ILE A 18 0.59 -6.62 -2.48
CA ILE A 18 0.28 -8.00 -2.10
C ILE A 18 1.14 -8.48 -0.91
N HIS A 19 2.38 -7.98 -0.81
CA HIS A 19 3.26 -8.27 0.32
C HIS A 19 2.93 -7.45 1.58
N SER A 20 2.06 -6.44 1.48
CA SER A 20 1.71 -5.59 2.61
C SER A 20 0.95 -6.36 3.70
N GLN A 21 1.24 -6.02 4.95
CA GLN A 21 0.55 -6.59 6.10
C GLN A 21 -0.94 -6.22 6.11
N GLU A 22 -1.24 -4.99 5.72
CA GLU A 22 -2.60 -4.47 5.65
C GLU A 22 -3.47 -5.23 4.65
N PHE A 23 -2.94 -5.49 3.45
CA PHE A 23 -3.65 -6.30 2.44
C PHE A 23 -3.99 -7.68 3.00
N LYS A 24 -3.00 -8.40 3.57
CA LYS A 24 -3.21 -9.74 4.13
C LYS A 24 -4.27 -9.74 5.23
N LEU A 25 -4.25 -8.77 6.14
CA LEU A 25 -5.23 -8.67 7.21
C LEU A 25 -6.64 -8.46 6.68
N LYS A 26 -6.83 -7.42 5.84
CA LYS A 26 -8.14 -7.06 5.29
C LYS A 26 -8.72 -8.13 4.37
N PHE A 27 -7.87 -8.78 3.58
CA PHE A 27 -8.31 -9.85 2.68
C PHE A 27 -8.67 -11.12 3.47
N SER A 28 -7.95 -11.42 4.55
CA SER A 28 -8.22 -12.59 5.39
C SER A 28 -9.60 -12.57 6.05
N ASP A 29 -10.15 -11.38 6.34
CA ASP A 29 -11.50 -11.21 6.86
C ASP A 29 -12.59 -11.68 5.87
N SER A 30 -12.26 -11.77 4.58
CA SER A 30 -13.25 -11.98 3.52
C SER A 30 -13.31 -13.44 3.00
N VAL A 31 -12.20 -14.18 3.06
CA VAL A 31 -12.10 -15.51 2.41
C VAL A 31 -13.02 -16.55 3.05
N GLY A 32 -13.05 -16.59 4.39
CA GLY A 32 -13.89 -17.52 5.15
C GLY A 32 -13.40 -18.98 5.10
N VAL A 33 -14.34 -19.92 5.24
CA VAL A 33 -14.05 -21.35 5.44
C VAL A 33 -13.38 -22.05 4.26
N ASP A 34 -13.43 -21.45 3.06
CA ASP A 34 -12.86 -22.01 1.81
C ASP A 34 -11.33 -21.88 1.72
N TRP A 35 -10.66 -21.42 2.78
CA TRP A 35 -9.23 -21.09 2.77
C TRP A 35 -8.32 -22.27 2.40
N LYS A 36 -8.64 -23.52 2.78
CA LYS A 36 -7.87 -24.71 2.36
C LYS A 36 -8.00 -24.93 0.85
N THR A 37 -9.20 -24.75 0.31
CA THR A 37 -9.44 -24.84 -1.14
C THR A 37 -8.63 -23.79 -1.88
N LEU A 38 -8.61 -22.54 -1.38
CA LEU A 38 -7.76 -21.49 -1.93
C LEU A 38 -6.27 -21.84 -1.85
N GLY A 39 -5.79 -22.34 -0.71
CA GLY A 39 -4.41 -22.78 -0.55
C GLY A 39 -4.00 -23.86 -1.56
N ARG A 40 -4.88 -24.82 -1.86
CA ARG A 40 -4.64 -25.84 -2.89
C ARG A 40 -4.54 -25.24 -4.30
N TRP A 41 -5.42 -24.29 -4.63
CA TRP A 41 -5.34 -23.58 -5.92
C TRP A 41 -4.08 -22.71 -6.05
N LEU A 42 -3.54 -22.25 -4.92
CA LEU A 42 -2.25 -21.56 -4.82
C LEU A 42 -1.06 -22.52 -4.70
N ASN A 43 -1.28 -23.82 -4.95
CA ASN A 43 -0.26 -24.86 -4.95
C ASN A 43 0.50 -25.02 -3.62
N ILE A 44 -0.17 -24.75 -2.49
CA ILE A 44 0.36 -25.07 -1.16
C ILE A 44 0.12 -26.55 -0.88
N GLU A 45 1.18 -27.27 -0.51
CA GLU A 45 1.10 -28.68 -0.14
C GLU A 45 0.20 -28.92 1.09
N GLU A 46 -0.48 -30.07 1.11
CA GLU A 46 -1.48 -30.40 2.14
C GLU A 46 -0.87 -30.47 3.55
N ASN A 47 0.38 -30.90 3.70
CA ASN A 47 1.10 -30.91 4.97
C ASN A 47 1.17 -29.51 5.61
N TYR A 48 1.41 -28.46 4.82
CA TYR A 48 1.43 -27.09 5.31
C TYR A 48 0.04 -26.60 5.66
N LEU A 49 -0.98 -26.96 4.87
CA LEU A 49 -2.37 -26.63 5.18
C LEU A 49 -2.81 -27.27 6.49
N ASP A 50 -2.42 -28.51 6.76
CA ASP A 50 -2.73 -29.20 8.01
C ASP A 50 -2.00 -28.62 9.23
N ILE A 51 -0.74 -28.18 9.05
CA ILE A 51 -0.02 -27.43 10.09
C ILE A 51 -0.75 -26.12 10.40
N ILE A 52 -1.11 -25.33 9.38
CA ILE A 52 -1.83 -24.07 9.56
C ILE A 52 -3.18 -24.28 10.27
N ASP A 53 -3.90 -25.35 9.90
CA ASP A 53 -5.20 -25.68 10.47
C ASP A 53 -5.12 -26.06 11.95
N ARG A 54 -4.01 -26.69 12.35
CA ARG A 54 -3.71 -27.07 13.73
C ARG A 54 -3.24 -25.89 14.58
N ASP A 55 -2.39 -25.04 14.01
CA ASP A 55 -1.74 -23.94 14.75
C ASP A 55 -2.66 -22.74 14.98
N ASN A 56 -3.78 -22.66 14.25
CA ASN A 56 -4.71 -21.53 14.30
C ASN A 56 -6.12 -22.01 14.59
N ASN A 57 -6.80 -21.46 15.59
CA ASN A 57 -8.16 -21.87 15.93
C ASN A 57 -9.25 -21.13 15.14
N ASN A 58 -8.98 -19.89 14.71
CA ASN A 58 -9.94 -19.07 13.98
C ASN A 58 -9.61 -19.03 12.48
N THR A 59 -10.66 -18.90 11.65
CA THR A 59 -10.54 -18.96 10.19
C THR A 59 -9.75 -17.78 9.62
N HIS A 60 -9.84 -16.59 10.22
CA HIS A 60 -9.08 -15.41 9.78
C HIS A 60 -7.57 -15.65 9.85
N ALA A 61 -7.08 -16.13 11.00
CA ALA A 61 -5.68 -16.45 11.23
C ALA A 61 -5.20 -17.57 10.28
N LYS A 62 -6.05 -18.57 10.02
CA LYS A 62 -5.77 -19.62 9.01
C LYS A 62 -5.55 -19.02 7.62
N VAL A 63 -6.43 -18.13 7.17
CA VAL A 63 -6.30 -17.46 5.87
C VAL A 63 -5.03 -16.62 5.83
N TYR A 64 -4.76 -15.85 6.87
CA TYR A 64 -3.57 -15.00 6.95
C TYR A 64 -2.27 -15.82 6.88
N SER A 65 -2.21 -16.92 7.64
CA SER A 65 -1.07 -17.84 7.62
C SER A 65 -0.93 -18.54 6.27
N MET A 66 -2.05 -18.93 5.63
CA MET A 66 -2.07 -19.51 4.28
C MET A 66 -1.51 -18.53 3.24
N LEU A 67 -1.96 -17.28 3.23
CA LEU A 67 -1.45 -16.24 2.32
C LEU A 67 0.03 -15.98 2.56
N THR A 68 0.45 -15.89 3.83
CA THR A 68 1.85 -15.71 4.19
C THR A 68 2.70 -16.88 3.70
N LYS A 69 2.21 -18.12 3.86
CA LYS A 69 2.90 -19.33 3.42
C LYS A 69 3.02 -19.38 1.90
N TRP A 70 1.94 -19.10 1.17
CA TRP A 70 1.96 -19.01 -0.29
C TRP A 70 3.02 -18.01 -0.78
N MET A 71 3.07 -16.82 -0.18
CA MET A 71 4.07 -15.81 -0.56
C MET A 71 5.52 -16.20 -0.24
N GLN A 72 5.74 -17.13 0.69
CA GLN A 72 7.08 -17.64 1.02
C GLN A 72 7.56 -18.75 0.08
N ILE A 73 6.64 -19.58 -0.41
CA ILE A 73 6.98 -20.74 -1.25
C ILE A 73 6.90 -20.43 -2.75
N SER A 74 6.15 -19.39 -3.12
CA SER A 74 6.07 -18.92 -4.50
C SER A 74 7.31 -18.09 -4.85
N ASP A 75 7.90 -18.34 -6.01
CA ASP A 75 9.10 -17.63 -6.48
C ASP A 75 8.82 -16.14 -6.76
N ASN A 76 7.64 -15.84 -7.32
CA ASN A 76 7.18 -14.48 -7.58
C ASN A 76 5.64 -14.40 -7.47
N PRO A 77 5.08 -14.37 -6.25
CA PRO A 77 3.63 -14.32 -6.05
C PRO A 77 3.06 -13.00 -6.59
N THR A 78 2.08 -13.09 -7.49
CA THR A 78 1.41 -11.91 -8.06
C THR A 78 -0.06 -11.84 -7.68
N LEU A 79 -0.64 -10.64 -7.80
CA LEU A 79 -2.07 -10.44 -7.62
C LEU A 79 -2.90 -11.24 -8.63
N GLU A 80 -2.38 -11.41 -9.85
CA GLU A 80 -3.03 -12.17 -10.90
C GLU A 80 -3.06 -13.67 -10.61
N ASP A 81 -2.03 -14.22 -9.96
CA ASP A 81 -2.05 -15.61 -9.48
C ASP A 81 -3.18 -15.82 -8.47
N LEU A 82 -3.32 -14.90 -7.53
CA LEU A 82 -4.39 -14.92 -6.53
C LEU A 82 -5.77 -14.77 -7.18
N LYS A 83 -5.95 -13.80 -8.10
CA LYS A 83 -7.21 -13.61 -8.83
C LYS A 83 -7.55 -14.83 -9.69
N THR A 84 -6.57 -15.47 -10.31
CA THR A 84 -6.76 -16.69 -11.11
C THR A 84 -7.23 -17.86 -10.25
N ALA A 85 -6.61 -18.08 -9.09
CA ALA A 85 -7.06 -19.08 -8.13
C ALA A 85 -8.52 -18.85 -7.69
N LEU A 86 -8.87 -17.60 -7.35
CA LEU A 86 -10.22 -17.23 -6.95
C LEU A 86 -11.25 -17.38 -8.09
N LYS A 87 -10.85 -17.09 -9.33
CA LYS A 87 -11.68 -17.28 -10.52
C LYS A 87 -11.98 -18.76 -10.74
N ASN A 88 -10.99 -19.64 -10.54
CA ASN A 88 -11.17 -21.09 -10.60
C ASN A 88 -12.09 -21.60 -9.48
N MET A 89 -12.06 -20.96 -8.31
CA MET A 89 -13.03 -21.19 -7.22
C MET A 89 -14.41 -20.56 -7.46
N LYS A 90 -14.59 -19.77 -8.52
CA LYS A 90 -15.79 -18.97 -8.82
C LYS A 90 -16.12 -17.93 -7.73
N ARG A 91 -15.13 -17.51 -6.92
CA ARG A 91 -15.27 -16.49 -5.87
C ARG A 91 -15.04 -15.08 -6.43
N ASN A 92 -15.91 -14.66 -7.33
CA ASN A 92 -15.87 -13.32 -7.95
C ASN A 92 -16.07 -12.18 -6.92
N ASP A 93 -16.75 -12.49 -5.81
CA ASP A 93 -16.88 -11.60 -4.66
C ASP A 93 -15.53 -11.21 -4.05
N LEU A 94 -14.61 -12.17 -3.97
CA LEU A 94 -13.26 -11.96 -3.45
C LEU A 94 -12.36 -11.24 -4.46
N ILE A 95 -12.54 -11.48 -5.75
CA ILE A 95 -11.82 -10.73 -6.80
C ILE A 95 -12.20 -9.25 -6.71
N ARG A 96 -13.49 -8.93 -6.62
CA ARG A 96 -13.96 -7.55 -6.41
C ARG A 96 -13.39 -6.94 -5.14
N LYS A 97 -13.25 -7.74 -4.07
CA LYS A 97 -12.64 -7.28 -2.82
C LYS A 97 -11.17 -6.93 -2.99
N ILE A 98 -10.42 -7.73 -3.76
CA ILE A 98 -9.03 -7.42 -4.11
C ILE A 98 -8.97 -6.11 -4.89
N ASP A 99 -9.83 -5.94 -5.89
CA ASP A 99 -9.87 -4.70 -6.68
C ASP A 99 -10.14 -3.49 -5.78
N GLU A 100 -11.12 -3.56 -4.88
CA GLU A 100 -11.38 -2.52 -3.88
C GLU A 100 -10.12 -2.21 -3.04
N LEU A 101 -9.47 -3.23 -2.47
CA LEU A 101 -8.28 -3.06 -1.63
C LEU A 101 -7.10 -2.43 -2.39
N THR A 102 -6.96 -2.75 -3.67
CA THR A 102 -5.89 -2.21 -4.53
C THR A 102 -6.21 -0.83 -5.11
N MET A 103 -7.49 -0.50 -5.30
CA MET A 103 -7.93 0.84 -5.72
C MET A 103 -7.62 1.89 -4.65
N PHE A 104 -7.87 1.60 -3.37
CA PHE A 104 -7.55 2.53 -2.27
C PHE A 104 -6.04 2.79 -2.11
N THR A 105 -5.19 1.86 -2.55
CA THR A 105 -3.74 2.06 -2.56
C THR A 105 -3.24 2.78 -3.81
N ASN A 106 -4.07 2.89 -4.86
CA ASN A 106 -3.74 3.47 -6.15
C ASN A 106 -4.26 4.89 -6.36
N ASP A 107 -5.01 5.43 -5.41
CA ASP A 107 -5.71 6.67 -5.64
C ASP A 107 -4.76 7.87 -5.65
N SER A 108 -4.43 8.35 -6.84
CA SER A 108 -3.94 9.71 -7.06
C SER A 108 -4.95 10.77 -6.59
N ALA A 109 -6.21 10.39 -6.30
CA ALA A 109 -7.16 11.24 -5.60
C ALA A 109 -6.78 11.46 -4.12
N SER A 110 -6.03 10.53 -3.50
CA SER A 110 -5.45 10.81 -2.18
C SER A 110 -4.37 11.87 -2.31
N ASP A 111 -3.57 11.88 -3.38
CA ASP A 111 -2.55 12.92 -3.57
C ASP A 111 -3.17 14.29 -3.86
N GLU A 112 -4.25 14.38 -4.64
CA GLU A 112 -4.97 15.64 -4.85
C GLU A 112 -5.67 16.13 -3.56
N PHE A 113 -6.29 15.21 -2.81
CA PHE A 113 -6.93 15.54 -1.53
C PHE A 113 -5.91 15.88 -0.45
N ILE A 114 -4.81 15.14 -0.34
CA ILE A 114 -3.68 15.42 0.54
C ILE A 114 -3.03 16.73 0.13
N ALA A 115 -2.79 16.99 -1.17
CA ALA A 115 -2.24 18.26 -1.64
C ALA A 115 -3.18 19.43 -1.29
N LYS A 116 -4.49 19.25 -1.43
CA LYS A 116 -5.48 20.25 -1.03
C LYS A 116 -5.48 20.49 0.49
N CYS A 117 -5.49 19.43 1.29
CA CYS A 117 -5.41 19.54 2.75
C CYS A 117 -4.09 20.15 3.21
N CYS A 118 -2.96 19.74 2.63
CA CYS A 118 -1.64 20.31 2.91
C CYS A 118 -1.59 21.78 2.49
N GLY A 119 -2.18 22.16 1.36
CA GLY A 119 -2.33 23.55 0.93
C GLY A 119 -3.13 24.38 1.93
N GLU A 120 -4.31 23.91 2.34
CA GLU A 120 -5.16 24.58 3.34
C GLU A 120 -4.46 24.70 4.70
N ILE A 121 -3.84 23.63 5.18
CA ILE A 121 -3.09 23.63 6.44
C ILE A 121 -1.91 24.61 6.35
N SER A 122 -1.16 24.60 5.24
CA SER A 122 -0.01 25.50 5.04
C SER A 122 -0.45 26.96 4.96
N TYR A 123 -1.58 27.24 4.30
CA TYR A 123 -2.18 28.59 4.24
C TYR A 123 -2.61 29.08 5.63
N ASN A 124 -3.25 28.22 6.43
CA ASN A 124 -3.71 28.56 7.77
C ASN A 124 -2.56 28.64 8.80
N ILE A 125 -1.49 27.87 8.62
CA ILE A 125 -0.28 27.96 9.45
C ILE A 125 0.51 29.24 9.10
N GLY A 126 0.63 29.58 7.81
CA GLY A 126 1.26 30.81 7.34
C GLY A 126 2.66 31.06 7.92
N SER A 127 2.89 32.25 8.47
CA SER A 127 4.15 32.64 9.10
C SER A 127 4.46 31.93 10.42
N ASP A 128 3.47 31.24 11.01
CA ASP A 128 3.59 30.61 12.33
C ASP A 128 4.14 29.18 12.28
N TRP A 129 4.55 28.71 11.10
CA TRP A 129 5.04 27.35 10.87
C TRP A 129 6.22 26.95 11.77
N LEU A 130 7.10 27.89 12.14
CA LEU A 130 8.19 27.65 13.09
C LEU A 130 7.67 27.27 14.49
N ARG A 131 6.60 27.94 14.95
CA ARG A 131 5.99 27.69 16.26
C ARG A 131 5.27 26.34 16.28
N TRP A 132 4.60 26.01 15.17
CA TRP A 132 3.97 24.69 14.99
C TRP A 132 5.00 23.57 14.88
N GLY A 133 6.10 23.79 14.16
CA GLY A 133 7.19 22.83 14.05
C GLY A 133 7.83 22.49 15.41
N ARG A 134 8.07 23.51 16.25
CA ARG A 134 8.50 23.29 17.65
C ARG A 134 7.45 22.56 18.48
N HIS A 135 6.17 22.88 18.30
CA HIS A 135 5.07 22.21 19.01
C HIS A 135 4.97 20.72 18.65
N LEU A 136 5.32 20.36 17.42
CA LEU A 136 5.40 18.98 16.94
C LEU A 136 6.72 18.27 17.31
N GLY A 137 7.62 18.94 18.04
CA GLY A 137 8.86 18.37 18.55
C GLY A 137 10.03 18.38 17.57
N LEU A 138 9.97 19.16 16.49
CA LEU A 138 11.12 19.35 15.59
C LEU A 138 12.20 20.19 16.27
N SER A 139 13.47 19.86 16.01
CA SER A 139 14.61 20.64 16.50
C SER A 139 14.77 21.93 15.70
N ASP A 140 15.40 22.95 16.30
CA ASP A 140 15.70 24.20 15.60
C ASP A 140 16.58 23.97 14.36
N SER A 141 17.49 23.00 14.40
CA SER A 141 18.28 22.60 13.22
C SER A 141 17.44 21.99 12.09
N ASP A 142 16.41 21.22 12.41
CA ASP A 142 15.50 20.65 11.39
C ASP A 142 14.65 21.76 10.78
N LEU A 143 14.20 22.71 11.60
CA LEU A 143 13.42 23.87 11.15
C LEU A 143 14.26 24.81 10.28
N ASP A 144 15.52 25.05 10.62
CA ASP A 144 16.43 25.89 9.81
C ASP A 144 16.72 25.27 8.43
N ASN A 145 16.84 23.94 8.36
CA ASN A 145 17.00 23.22 7.10
C ASN A 145 15.74 23.36 6.22
N ILE A 146 14.56 23.16 6.79
CA ILE A 146 13.27 23.32 6.10
C ILE A 146 13.09 24.77 5.61
N GLY A 147 13.45 25.76 6.44
CA GLY A 147 13.36 27.18 6.09
C GLY A 147 14.34 27.59 4.98
N SER A 148 15.52 26.98 4.95
CA SER A 148 16.54 27.24 3.94
C SER A 148 16.17 26.67 2.56
N ASP A 149 15.54 25.50 2.53
CA ASP A 149 15.05 24.89 1.28
C ASP A 149 13.89 25.68 0.66
N ASN A 150 13.03 26.27 1.50
CA ASN A 150 11.93 27.12 1.03
C ASN A 150 12.42 28.47 0.46
N LYS A 151 13.49 29.06 1.03
CA LYS A 151 14.12 30.27 0.47
C LYS A 151 14.75 30.03 -0.90
N ARG A 152 15.34 28.85 -1.14
CA ARG A 152 15.90 28.50 -2.45
C ARG A 152 14.83 28.43 -3.56
N PHE A 153 13.59 28.10 -3.21
CA PHE A 153 12.49 28.04 -4.19
C PHE A 153 11.99 29.45 -4.60
N ILE A 154 11.97 30.40 -3.66
CA ILE A 154 11.60 31.79 -3.94
C ILE A 154 12.71 32.50 -4.73
N ASP A 155 13.99 32.28 -4.39
CA ASP A 155 15.12 32.97 -5.04
C ASP A 155 15.33 32.52 -6.50
N VAL A 156 14.97 31.27 -6.83
CA VAL A 156 14.94 30.78 -8.23
C VAL A 156 13.78 31.39 -9.02
N SER A 157 12.66 31.70 -8.35
CA SER A 157 11.48 32.32 -8.99
C SER A 157 11.68 33.80 -9.30
N VAL A 158 12.46 34.53 -8.48
CA VAL A 158 12.77 35.96 -8.71
C VAL A 158 13.89 36.15 -9.75
N ASN A 159 14.74 35.14 -9.96
CA ASN A 159 15.81 35.20 -10.98
C ASN A 159 15.37 34.83 -12.41
N LEU A 160 14.14 34.35 -12.62
CA LEU A 160 13.60 34.06 -13.95
C LEU A 160 12.90 35.28 -14.61
N ASP A 161 12.72 36.38 -13.89
CA ASP A 161 12.14 37.63 -14.41
C ASP A 161 13.18 38.63 -14.94
N PHE A 162 14.46 38.23 -15.02
CA PHE A 162 15.52 38.99 -15.68
C PHE A 162 16.32 38.09 -16.62
N PHE A 163 15.76 37.77 -17.79
CA PHE A 163 16.46 37.68 -19.10
C PHE A 163 15.45 37.48 -20.23
#